data_AF-A0A7X8E212-F1
#
_entry.id   AF-A0A7X8E212-F1
#
_cell.length_a   1.000
_cell.length_b   1.000
_cell.length_c   1.000
_cell.angle_alpha   90.00
_cell.angle_beta   90.00
_cell.angle_gamma   90.00
#
_symmetry.space_group_name_H-M   'P 1'
#
loop_
_entity.id
_entity.type
_entity.pdbx_description
1 polymer ?
#
loop_
_entity_poly.entity_id
_entity_poly.type
_entity_poly.pdbx_seq_one_letter_code
_entity_poly.pdbx_strand_id
1 'polypeptide(L)'
;MNLLQSKTKEVAQSILPIVIFVGILSMAFVRVDFPVVQRFFIASILVFLGLSIFLWGIDQSMEPIGYHMAHEIATSKSLGKTVILSFLLGFLITIAEPDILILANQVESASGGTLAADFLVRMISVGVGVMISIASIRLLSGFKYNVMMTIVYIIIFILGLKVSEEFLAISVDASGATTGALTTPFVLAISVGLSRIKGGKSSEEDSFGMVGAMSAGPILAVMLISIISGQTNIHGQAEPFILSDQVFAPFIADFKVTFVDSIFALLPITALFFIFNAFKFKVSRSELIRIIRGLVYTLLGLTLFLVGAHTGFMDMGRVLGASLADSYLPYMPFIGLLLGMFVVLAEPAVHVLGEQVEDVTAGNIKDSVLRTTLSMGVGVAIALSMIKIMVPEVRLWYFLLPGFAISIILSYFVDPVFVGIAFDAGGVASGPMAATFVMAFAQGAADSVPTADVLKDGFGVIAMIAMTPVLSVMVLGSINKIQMIRTQKVKDEVDHSEIFEVCTIDKDSDQKLHDLIFCVIDRGFTEEVIDLARSVGARGATILHGRDARTGTWLSSSLNIEKEKEIIWLIVDGDLTRKVSKTLLEASEEEDSHIVSIFSLPITDVKGIPTENLKTNNENVDIIVQ
;
A
#
# COMPACT_ATOMS: atom_id res chain seq x y z
N MET A 1 -6.55 -8.88 21.61
CA MET A 1 -5.08 -8.74 21.58
C MET A 1 -4.78 -7.27 21.78
N ASN A 2 -3.84 -6.87 22.65
CA ASN A 2 -3.49 -5.44 22.79
C ASN A 2 -2.89 -4.93 21.45
N LEU A 3 -3.18 -3.69 21.04
CA LEU A 3 -2.70 -3.11 19.77
C LEU A 3 -1.18 -3.28 19.58
N LEU A 4 -0.41 -3.03 20.64
CA LEU A 4 1.04 -3.25 20.66
C LEU A 4 1.42 -4.71 20.40
N GLN A 5 0.70 -5.69 20.97
CA GLN A 5 0.98 -7.11 20.72
C GLN A 5 0.71 -7.50 19.26
N SER A 6 -0.28 -6.87 18.63
CA SER A 6 -0.54 -7.06 17.20
C SER A 6 0.60 -6.51 16.36
N LYS A 7 1.03 -5.27 16.62
CA LYS A 7 2.15 -4.63 15.90
C LYS A 7 3.47 -5.36 16.12
N THR A 8 3.75 -5.80 17.34
CA THR A 8 4.94 -6.60 17.64
C THR A 8 4.93 -7.95 16.92
N LYS A 9 3.76 -8.60 16.80
CA LYS A 9 3.63 -9.84 16.05
C LYS A 9 3.86 -9.62 14.55
N GLU A 10 3.25 -8.57 14.00
CA GLU A 10 3.40 -8.14 12.60
C GLU A 10 4.89 -7.90 12.28
N VAL A 11 5.57 -7.08 13.08
CA VAL A 11 7.01 -6.78 12.94
C VAL A 11 7.88 -8.03 13.13
N ALA A 12 7.52 -8.96 14.02
CA ALA A 12 8.24 -10.22 14.19
C ALA A 12 8.18 -11.08 12.92
N GLN A 13 6.99 -11.19 12.32
CA GLN A 13 6.76 -11.94 11.09
C GLN A 13 7.52 -11.35 9.90
N SER A 14 7.74 -10.03 9.92
CA SER A 14 8.54 -9.31 8.92
C SER A 14 10.04 -9.51 9.06
N ILE A 15 10.59 -9.25 10.24
CA ILE A 15 12.05 -9.20 10.40
C ILE A 15 12.65 -10.60 10.48
N LEU A 16 11.96 -11.55 11.11
CA LEU A 16 12.52 -12.87 11.41
C LEU A 16 12.94 -13.68 10.15
N PRO A 17 12.15 -13.75 9.06
CA PRO A 17 12.58 -14.43 7.83
C PRO A 17 13.87 -13.87 7.26
N ILE A 18 14.02 -12.54 7.24
CA ILE A 18 15.21 -11.86 6.73
C ILE A 18 16.40 -12.15 7.64
N VAL A 19 16.23 -12.05 8.96
CA VAL A 19 17.31 -12.33 9.94
C VAL A 19 17.78 -13.78 9.85
N ILE A 20 16.86 -14.73 9.68
CA ILE A 20 17.20 -16.15 9.49
C ILE A 20 17.95 -16.33 8.18
N PHE A 21 17.44 -15.77 7.08
CA PHE A 21 18.07 -15.88 5.76
C PHE A 21 19.49 -15.32 5.75
N VAL A 22 19.66 -14.10 6.27
CA VAL A 22 20.95 -13.42 6.39
C VAL A 22 21.89 -14.15 7.36
N GLY A 23 21.36 -14.67 8.47
CA GLY A 23 22.10 -15.52 9.39
C GLY A 23 22.64 -16.79 8.72
N ILE A 24 21.83 -17.45 7.90
CA ILE A 24 22.26 -18.63 7.13
C ILE A 24 23.34 -18.25 6.12
N LEU A 25 23.15 -17.18 5.33
CA LEU A 25 24.14 -16.73 4.35
C LEU A 25 25.49 -16.39 5.00
N SER A 26 25.45 -15.63 6.10
CA SER A 26 26.64 -15.18 6.83
C SER A 26 27.38 -16.29 7.58
N MET A 27 26.73 -17.41 7.92
CA MET A 27 27.38 -18.53 8.60
C MET A 27 27.79 -19.65 7.64
N ALA A 28 27.01 -19.91 6.59
CA ALA A 28 27.22 -21.05 5.70
C ALA A 28 28.05 -20.72 4.46
N PHE A 29 27.96 -19.50 3.92
CA PHE A 29 28.54 -19.16 2.62
C PHE A 29 29.61 -18.07 2.69
N VAL A 30 29.51 -17.13 3.62
CA VAL A 30 30.46 -16.01 3.75
C VAL A 30 31.23 -16.11 5.06
N ARG A 31 32.54 -15.82 5.04
CA ARG A 31 33.32 -15.64 6.28
C ARG A 31 33.21 -14.20 6.74
N VAL A 32 32.12 -13.88 7.42
CA VAL A 32 31.92 -12.54 7.99
C VAL A 32 32.69 -12.43 9.31
N ASP A 33 33.35 -11.29 9.52
CA ASP A 33 34.02 -11.00 10.78
C ASP A 33 33.05 -11.08 11.96
N PHE A 34 33.47 -11.74 13.04
CA PHE A 34 32.63 -12.01 14.19
C PHE A 34 31.98 -10.75 14.80
N PRO A 35 32.67 -9.59 14.91
CA PRO A 35 32.04 -8.36 15.36
C PRO A 35 30.86 -7.90 14.49
N VAL A 36 30.94 -8.07 13.16
CA VAL A 36 29.87 -7.66 12.23
C VAL A 36 28.64 -8.56 12.39
N VAL A 37 28.85 -9.86 12.56
CA VAL A 37 27.76 -10.81 12.85
C VAL A 37 27.08 -10.45 14.17
N GLN A 38 27.85 -10.12 15.22
CA GLN A 38 27.30 -9.68 16.50
C GLN A 38 26.50 -8.38 16.38
N ARG A 39 27.01 -7.39 15.63
CA ARG A 39 26.26 -6.16 15.34
C ARG A 39 24.96 -6.47 14.63
N PHE A 40 24.97 -7.34 13.63
CA PHE A 40 23.76 -7.70 12.89
C PHE A 40 22.67 -8.27 13.81
N PHE A 41 22.99 -9.17 14.75
CA PHE A 41 22.00 -9.71 15.69
C PHE A 41 21.53 -8.67 16.73
N ILE A 42 22.41 -7.82 17.24
CA ILE A 42 22.02 -6.71 18.15
C ILE A 42 21.12 -5.72 17.41
N ALA A 43 21.50 -5.36 16.19
CA ALA A 43 20.73 -4.52 15.30
C ALA A 43 19.37 -5.13 14.96
N SER A 44 19.30 -6.45 14.74
CA SER A 44 18.03 -7.17 14.53
C SER A 44 17.06 -6.97 15.69
N ILE A 45 17.55 -6.98 16.93
CA ILE A 45 16.75 -6.69 18.13
C ILE A 45 16.35 -5.20 18.16
N LEU A 46 17.27 -4.28 17.85
CA LEU A 46 16.99 -2.85 17.83
C LEU A 46 15.97 -2.45 16.75
N VAL A 47 16.09 -3.00 15.53
CA VAL A 47 15.13 -2.79 14.43
C VAL A 47 13.78 -3.38 14.82
N PHE A 48 13.74 -4.58 15.41
CA PHE A 48 12.50 -5.18 15.88
C PHE A 48 11.78 -4.33 16.93
N LEU A 49 12.49 -3.90 17.98
CA LEU A 49 11.93 -3.06 19.03
C LEU A 49 11.59 -1.66 18.50
N GLY A 50 12.49 -1.07 17.72
CA GLY A 50 12.36 0.24 17.12
C GLY A 50 11.15 0.34 16.21
N LEU A 51 11.01 -0.56 15.23
CA LEU A 51 9.89 -0.59 14.30
C LEU A 51 8.56 -0.87 15.03
N SER A 52 8.55 -1.78 16.02
CA SER A 52 7.35 -2.04 16.83
C SER A 52 6.86 -0.81 17.59
N ILE A 53 7.78 -0.09 18.25
CA ILE A 53 7.46 1.12 19.01
C ILE A 53 7.10 2.27 18.06
N PHE A 54 7.79 2.38 16.93
CA PHE A 54 7.58 3.40 15.91
C PHE A 54 6.19 3.30 15.28
N LEU A 55 5.81 2.12 14.77
CA LEU A 55 4.50 1.89 14.17
C LEU A 55 3.38 2.14 15.19
N TRP A 56 3.56 1.67 16.43
CA TRP A 56 2.61 1.97 17.49
C TRP A 56 2.54 3.47 17.83
N GLY A 57 3.66 4.19 17.78
CA GLY A 57 3.69 5.65 17.94
C GLY A 57 2.92 6.36 16.84
N ILE A 58 3.06 5.92 15.59
CA ILE A 58 2.35 6.44 14.40
C ILE A 58 0.82 6.32 14.60
N ASP A 59 0.32 5.15 14.98
CA ASP A 59 -1.12 4.91 15.24
C ASP A 59 -1.68 5.83 16.35
N GLN A 60 -0.83 6.26 17.29
CA GLN A 60 -1.24 7.12 18.40
C GLN A 60 -1.11 8.62 18.09
N SER A 61 -0.35 9.00 17.06
CA SER A 61 0.00 10.39 16.76
C SER A 61 -0.26 10.77 15.31
N MET A 62 0.55 10.25 14.37
CA MET A 62 0.52 10.63 12.96
C MET A 62 -0.79 10.30 12.26
N GLU A 63 -1.42 9.17 12.59
CA GLU A 63 -2.73 8.82 12.03
C GLU A 63 -3.82 9.82 12.48
N PRO A 64 -4.00 10.12 13.79
CA PRO A 64 -4.90 11.21 14.23
C PRO A 64 -4.56 12.58 13.62
N ILE A 65 -3.27 12.94 13.56
CA ILE A 65 -2.83 14.20 12.92
C ILE A 65 -3.29 14.22 11.46
N GLY A 66 -3.08 13.12 10.73
CA GLY A 66 -3.49 12.95 9.34
C GLY A 66 -4.99 13.07 9.15
N TYR A 67 -5.79 12.47 10.04
CA TYR A 67 -7.24 12.61 10.00
C TYR A 67 -7.70 14.06 10.11
N HIS A 68 -7.20 14.81 11.11
CA HIS A 68 -7.58 16.22 11.28
C HIS A 68 -7.11 17.09 10.12
N MET A 69 -5.92 16.83 9.59
CA MET A 69 -5.38 17.54 8.43
C MET A 69 -6.16 17.24 7.17
N ALA A 70 -6.47 15.97 6.90
CA ALA A 70 -7.28 15.55 5.78
C ALA A 70 -8.66 16.20 5.85
N HIS A 71 -9.32 16.17 7.02
CA HIS A 71 -10.63 16.82 7.26
C HIS A 71 -10.60 18.35 7.01
N GLU A 72 -9.47 19.00 7.29
CA GLU A 72 -9.29 20.42 7.02
C GLU A 72 -9.15 20.75 5.53
N ILE A 73 -8.41 19.93 4.77
CA ILE A 73 -8.31 20.07 3.30
C ILE A 73 -9.69 19.84 2.68
N ALA A 74 -10.33 18.77 3.15
CA ALA A 74 -11.64 18.28 2.80
C ALA A 74 -12.74 19.36 2.93
N THR A 75 -12.86 19.98 4.09
CA THR A 75 -13.91 20.98 4.37
C THR A 75 -13.59 22.37 3.79
N SER A 76 -12.44 22.52 3.13
CA SER A 76 -12.04 23.77 2.49
C SER A 76 -12.90 24.06 1.26
N LYS A 77 -13.63 25.18 1.27
CA LYS A 77 -14.39 25.68 0.11
C LYS A 77 -13.52 26.31 -0.98
N SER A 78 -12.23 26.53 -0.71
CA SER A 78 -11.30 27.19 -1.63
C SER A 78 -10.34 26.16 -2.22
N LEU A 79 -10.41 25.98 -3.54
CA LEU A 79 -9.48 25.13 -4.29
C LEU A 79 -8.02 25.54 -4.05
N GLY A 80 -7.73 26.85 -3.99
CA GLY A 80 -6.37 27.33 -3.73
C GLY A 80 -5.86 26.92 -2.35
N LYS A 81 -6.73 26.95 -1.33
CA LYS A 81 -6.37 26.50 0.02
C LYS A 81 -6.17 24.98 0.07
N THR A 82 -7.01 24.21 -0.61
CA THR A 82 -6.85 22.75 -0.75
C THR A 82 -5.50 22.42 -1.38
N VAL A 83 -5.16 23.06 -2.49
CA VAL A 83 -3.88 22.87 -3.20
C VAL A 83 -2.68 23.21 -2.31
N ILE A 84 -2.69 24.38 -1.66
CA ILE A 84 -1.58 24.80 -0.79
C ILE A 84 -1.42 23.85 0.41
N LEU A 85 -2.52 23.43 1.02
CA LEU A 85 -2.47 22.55 2.18
C LEU A 85 -2.05 21.13 1.78
N SER A 86 -2.54 20.61 0.65
CA SER A 86 -2.07 19.35 0.04
C SER A 86 -0.57 19.39 -0.27
N PHE A 87 -0.08 20.50 -0.86
CA PHE A 87 1.36 20.71 -1.10
C PHE A 87 2.16 20.66 0.20
N LEU A 88 1.75 21.48 1.18
CA LEU A 88 2.47 21.63 2.45
C LEU A 88 2.51 20.30 3.20
N LEU A 89 1.40 19.58 3.25
CA LEU A 89 1.32 18.29 3.93
C LEU A 89 2.19 17.25 3.23
N GLY A 90 2.10 17.15 1.90
CA GLY A 90 2.97 16.28 1.11
C GLY A 90 4.46 16.58 1.30
N PHE A 91 4.82 17.85 1.32
CA PHE A 91 6.20 18.29 1.57
C PHE A 91 6.68 17.90 2.97
N LEU A 92 5.90 18.21 4.03
CA LEU A 92 6.34 18.00 5.40
C LEU A 92 6.34 16.52 5.81
N ILE A 93 5.38 15.72 5.31
CA ILE A 93 5.34 14.28 5.57
C ILE A 93 6.55 13.57 4.94
N THR A 94 6.95 14.01 3.73
CA THR A 94 8.12 13.44 3.04
C THR A 94 9.43 13.78 3.73
N ILE A 95 9.55 14.98 4.33
CA ILE A 95 10.72 15.33 5.18
C ILE A 95 10.79 14.42 6.41
N ALA A 96 9.63 14.05 6.96
CA ALA A 96 9.54 13.17 8.11
C ALA A 96 9.71 11.68 7.76
N GLU A 97 9.83 11.33 6.47
CA GLU A 97 9.92 9.95 6.00
C GLU A 97 11.36 9.41 6.18
N PRO A 98 11.56 8.40 7.06
CA PRO A 98 12.90 7.86 7.31
C PRO A 98 13.55 7.21 6.09
N ASP A 99 12.77 6.58 5.21
CA ASP A 99 13.30 5.87 4.04
C ASP A 99 13.97 6.85 3.06
N ILE A 100 13.47 8.08 2.98
CA ILE A 100 14.09 9.15 2.19
C ILE A 100 15.39 9.64 2.82
N LEU A 101 15.46 9.73 4.15
CA LEU A 101 16.71 10.06 4.84
C LEU A 101 17.77 8.97 4.64
N ILE A 102 17.36 7.70 4.73
CA ILE A 102 18.22 6.54 4.46
C ILE A 102 18.78 6.60 3.04
N LEU A 103 17.91 6.78 2.04
CA LEU A 103 18.34 6.90 0.64
C LEU A 103 19.30 8.08 0.46
N ALA A 104 18.96 9.23 1.04
CA ALA A 104 19.74 10.44 0.85
C ALA A 104 21.16 10.33 1.44
N ASN A 105 21.29 9.72 2.63
CA ASN A 105 22.60 9.43 3.22
C ASN A 105 23.41 8.41 2.41
N GLN A 106 22.75 7.42 1.80
CA GLN A 106 23.42 6.46 0.91
C GLN A 106 23.90 7.13 -0.37
N VAL A 107 23.10 8.03 -0.97
CA VAL A 107 23.49 8.81 -2.15
C VAL A 107 24.63 9.77 -1.82
N GLU A 108 24.59 10.44 -0.67
CA GLU A 108 25.67 11.33 -0.23
C GLU A 108 26.99 10.56 -0.07
N SER A 109 26.95 9.41 0.59
CA SER A 109 28.12 8.55 0.80
C SER A 109 28.68 8.00 -0.52
N ALA A 110 27.81 7.53 -1.42
CA ALA A 110 28.21 6.99 -2.72
C ALA A 110 28.69 8.08 -3.69
N SER A 111 28.24 9.33 -3.52
CA SER A 111 28.66 10.49 -4.33
C SER A 111 29.88 11.25 -3.80
N GLY A 112 30.49 10.76 -2.72
CA GLY A 112 31.61 11.45 -2.05
C GLY A 112 31.23 12.85 -1.56
N GLY A 113 29.97 13.05 -1.14
CA GLY A 113 29.45 14.34 -0.67
C GLY A 113 29.03 15.33 -1.75
N THR A 114 29.07 14.95 -3.04
CA THR A 114 28.66 15.85 -4.14
C THR A 114 27.16 16.19 -4.08
N LEU A 115 26.34 15.22 -3.68
CA LEU A 115 24.91 15.40 -3.41
C LEU A 115 24.67 15.31 -1.91
N ALA A 116 24.52 16.45 -1.24
CA ALA A 116 24.19 16.49 0.18
C ALA A 116 22.81 15.85 0.46
N ALA A 117 22.72 14.99 1.47
CA ALA A 117 21.48 14.27 1.81
C ALA A 117 20.33 15.25 2.09
N ASP A 118 20.59 16.26 2.91
CA ASP A 118 19.68 17.35 3.26
C ASP A 118 19.05 18.05 2.02
N PHE A 119 19.87 18.33 1.01
CA PHE A 119 19.41 18.93 -0.23
C PHE A 119 18.50 17.97 -1.00
N LEU A 120 18.89 16.70 -1.10
CA LEU A 120 18.12 15.69 -1.81
C LEU A 120 16.75 15.44 -1.13
N VAL A 121 16.71 15.34 0.20
CA VAL A 121 15.46 15.19 0.99
C VAL A 121 14.48 16.32 0.69
N ARG A 122 14.94 17.58 0.75
CA ARG A 122 14.06 18.73 0.47
C ARG A 122 13.55 18.75 -0.96
N MET A 123 14.41 18.41 -1.93
CA MET A 123 14.03 18.40 -3.34
C MET A 123 13.00 17.31 -3.65
N ILE A 124 13.21 16.11 -3.12
CA ILE A 124 12.24 15.02 -3.21
C ILE A 124 10.91 15.45 -2.58
N SER A 125 10.96 16.09 -1.41
CA SER A 125 9.78 16.59 -0.71
C SER A 125 9.00 17.63 -1.50
N VAL A 126 9.68 18.54 -2.23
CA VAL A 126 9.02 19.48 -3.15
C VAL A 126 8.30 18.72 -4.25
N GLY A 127 8.96 17.73 -4.86
CA GLY A 127 8.37 16.87 -5.90
C GLY A 127 7.08 16.19 -5.43
N VAL A 128 7.11 15.58 -4.25
CA VAL A 128 5.94 14.96 -3.62
C VAL A 128 4.83 15.97 -3.39
N GLY A 129 5.13 17.12 -2.78
CA GLY A 129 4.13 18.17 -2.52
C GLY A 129 3.44 18.65 -3.81
N VAL A 130 4.19 18.85 -4.89
CA VAL A 130 3.63 19.21 -6.21
C VAL A 130 2.71 18.12 -6.72
N MET A 131 3.14 16.85 -6.68
CA MET A 131 2.35 15.75 -7.21
C MET A 131 1.08 15.46 -6.39
N ILE A 132 1.14 15.55 -5.06
CA ILE A 132 -0.05 15.43 -4.20
C ILE A 132 -1.05 16.57 -4.51
N SER A 133 -0.55 17.77 -4.79
CA SER A 133 -1.39 18.89 -5.21
C SER A 133 -2.10 18.64 -6.53
N ILE A 134 -1.36 18.16 -7.53
CA ILE A 134 -1.92 17.78 -8.84
C ILE A 134 -2.93 16.64 -8.68
N ALA A 135 -2.61 15.61 -7.89
CA ALA A 135 -3.50 14.49 -7.61
C ALA A 135 -4.78 14.92 -6.87
N SER A 136 -4.67 15.88 -5.95
CA SER A 136 -5.82 16.49 -5.26
C SER A 136 -6.74 17.22 -6.24
N ILE A 137 -6.17 18.00 -7.18
CA ILE A 137 -6.94 18.67 -8.24
C ILE A 137 -7.60 17.64 -9.15
N ARG A 138 -6.87 16.60 -9.58
CA ARG A 138 -7.40 15.49 -10.39
C ARG A 138 -8.60 14.84 -9.72
N LEU A 139 -8.47 14.51 -8.43
CA LEU A 139 -9.52 13.87 -7.64
C LEU A 139 -10.77 14.73 -7.65
N LEU A 140 -10.65 16.01 -7.26
CA LEU A 140 -11.78 16.94 -7.17
C LEU A 140 -12.41 17.31 -8.53
N SER A 141 -11.63 17.28 -9.61
CA SER A 141 -12.11 17.63 -10.97
C SER A 141 -12.72 16.46 -11.75
N GLY A 142 -12.58 15.21 -11.28
CA GLY A 142 -13.04 14.03 -12.00
C GLY A 142 -12.17 13.65 -13.20
N PHE A 143 -10.94 14.16 -13.27
CA PHE A 143 -9.99 13.76 -14.31
C PHE A 143 -9.54 12.31 -14.13
N LYS A 144 -9.54 11.54 -15.23
CA LYS A 144 -9.24 10.10 -15.18
C LYS A 144 -7.81 9.85 -14.74
N TYR A 145 -7.63 8.92 -13.79
CA TYR A 145 -6.34 8.63 -13.17
C TYR A 145 -5.31 8.07 -14.18
N ASN A 146 -5.71 7.12 -15.03
CA ASN A 146 -4.84 6.55 -16.06
C ASN A 146 -4.27 7.62 -17.02
N VAL A 147 -5.09 8.60 -17.45
CA VAL A 147 -4.63 9.69 -18.32
C VAL A 147 -3.61 10.57 -17.62
N MET A 148 -3.82 10.89 -16.34
CA MET A 148 -2.85 11.65 -15.54
C MET A 148 -1.51 10.93 -15.48
N MET A 149 -1.51 9.63 -15.15
CA MET A 149 -0.28 8.85 -15.08
C MET A 149 0.41 8.74 -16.44
N THR A 150 -0.33 8.56 -17.55
CA THR A 150 0.25 8.59 -18.90
C THR A 150 0.99 9.88 -19.19
N ILE A 151 0.39 11.04 -18.88
CA ILE A 151 1.04 12.35 -19.08
C ILE A 151 2.33 12.44 -18.24
N VAL A 152 2.25 12.06 -16.96
CA VAL A 152 3.38 12.11 -16.04
C VAL A 152 4.53 11.20 -16.51
N TYR A 153 4.25 9.96 -16.88
CA TYR A 153 5.28 9.03 -17.36
C TYR A 153 5.84 9.40 -18.73
N ILE A 154 5.08 10.05 -19.62
CA ILE A 154 5.61 10.65 -20.85
C ILE A 154 6.60 11.78 -20.51
N ILE A 155 6.29 12.62 -19.53
CA ILE A 155 7.21 13.68 -19.09
C ILE A 155 8.48 13.06 -18.50
N ILE A 156 8.35 12.05 -17.62
CA ILE A 156 9.49 11.30 -17.07
C ILE A 156 10.34 10.69 -18.19
N PHE A 157 9.72 10.10 -19.20
CA PHE A 157 10.43 9.55 -20.34
C PHE A 157 11.24 10.63 -21.09
N ILE A 158 10.61 11.76 -21.40
CA ILE A 158 11.26 12.88 -22.12
C ILE A 158 12.43 13.46 -21.31
N LEU A 159 12.25 13.66 -19.99
CA LEU A 159 13.32 14.14 -19.11
C LEU A 159 14.43 13.10 -18.99
N GLY A 160 14.06 11.83 -18.86
CA GLY A 160 14.97 10.71 -18.74
C GLY A 160 15.92 10.53 -19.92
N LEU A 161 15.54 10.94 -21.13
CA LEU A 161 16.43 10.98 -22.30
C LEU A 161 17.58 12.00 -22.15
N LYS A 162 17.48 12.95 -21.22
CA LYS A 162 18.45 14.03 -20.99
C LYS A 162 19.28 13.87 -19.71
N VAL A 163 18.93 12.92 -18.86
CA VAL A 163 19.52 12.71 -17.53
C VAL A 163 20.53 11.56 -17.60
N SER A 164 21.60 11.63 -16.79
CA SER A 164 22.60 10.55 -16.72
C SER A 164 22.05 9.29 -16.02
N GLU A 165 22.74 8.16 -16.17
CA GLU A 165 22.27 6.88 -15.63
C GLU A 165 22.24 6.86 -14.09
N GLU A 166 23.16 7.58 -13.44
CA GLU A 166 23.22 7.72 -11.98
C GLU A 166 22.01 8.50 -11.46
N PHE A 167 21.73 9.67 -12.04
CA PHE A 167 20.58 10.48 -11.64
C PHE A 167 19.26 9.80 -11.96
N LEU A 168 19.18 9.03 -13.04
CA LEU A 168 18.03 8.17 -13.31
C LEU A 168 17.84 7.17 -12.16
N ALA A 169 18.88 6.41 -11.82
CA ALA A 169 18.81 5.39 -10.77
C ALA A 169 18.37 6.00 -9.43
N ILE A 170 18.99 7.11 -9.02
CA ILE A 170 18.65 7.85 -7.82
C ILE A 170 17.20 8.37 -7.86
N SER A 171 16.77 8.93 -9.01
CA SER A 171 15.42 9.52 -9.14
C SER A 171 14.31 8.50 -8.96
N VAL A 172 14.49 7.28 -9.50
CA VAL A 172 13.46 6.24 -9.43
C VAL A 172 13.57 5.45 -8.13
N ASP A 173 14.76 5.32 -7.53
CA ASP A 173 14.85 4.80 -6.15
C ASP A 173 14.19 5.75 -5.14
N ALA A 174 14.31 7.06 -5.34
CA ALA A 174 13.62 8.06 -4.52
C ALA A 174 12.09 7.91 -4.57
N SER A 175 11.53 7.52 -5.71
CA SER A 175 10.10 7.19 -5.82
C SER A 175 9.69 6.09 -4.85
N GLY A 176 10.41 4.97 -4.82
CA GLY A 176 10.09 3.86 -3.92
C GLY A 176 10.27 4.22 -2.44
N ALA A 177 11.33 4.97 -2.12
CA ALA A 177 11.60 5.42 -0.75
C ALA A 177 10.57 6.42 -0.17
N THR A 178 9.71 7.04 -0.99
CA THR A 178 8.66 7.97 -0.47
C THR A 178 7.44 7.30 0.15
N THR A 179 7.36 5.98 0.11
CA THR A 179 6.15 5.23 0.44
C THR A 179 6.28 4.39 1.71
N GLY A 180 7.17 4.82 2.60
CA GLY A 180 7.40 4.16 3.87
C GLY A 180 6.22 4.25 4.84
N ALA A 181 6.46 3.69 6.02
CA ALA A 181 5.42 3.40 7.01
C ALA A 181 4.69 4.65 7.56
N LEU A 182 5.25 5.85 7.36
CA LEU A 182 4.68 7.09 7.84
C LEU A 182 3.88 7.82 6.73
N THR A 183 4.43 7.91 5.52
CA THR A 183 3.80 8.66 4.42
C THR A 183 2.58 7.96 3.83
N THR A 184 2.63 6.65 3.61
CA THR A 184 1.57 5.91 2.92
C THR A 184 0.21 5.99 3.62
N PRO A 185 0.08 5.66 4.93
CA PRO A 185 -1.21 5.76 5.63
C PRO A 185 -1.76 7.19 5.64
N PHE A 186 -0.86 8.18 5.72
CA PHE A 186 -1.24 9.58 5.77
C PHE A 186 -1.81 10.07 4.43
N VAL A 187 -1.15 9.74 3.32
CA VAL A 187 -1.60 10.11 1.98
C VAL A 187 -2.88 9.36 1.61
N LEU A 188 -3.00 8.10 2.00
CA LEU A 188 -4.25 7.35 1.85
C LEU A 188 -5.40 8.01 2.63
N ALA A 189 -5.16 8.47 3.86
CA ALA A 189 -6.16 9.19 4.65
C ALA A 189 -6.60 10.51 3.97
N ILE A 190 -5.67 11.23 3.33
CA ILE A 190 -6.01 12.41 2.50
C ILE A 190 -6.89 11.98 1.32
N SER A 191 -6.51 10.93 0.60
CA SER A 191 -7.22 10.40 -0.57
C SER A 191 -8.68 10.05 -0.21
N VAL A 192 -8.87 9.23 0.83
CA VAL A 192 -10.18 8.84 1.35
C VAL A 192 -10.97 10.05 1.88
N GLY A 193 -10.30 10.99 2.54
CA GLY A 193 -10.93 12.23 3.02
C GLY A 193 -11.48 13.09 1.89
N LEU A 194 -10.73 13.25 0.81
CA LEU A 194 -11.15 14.00 -0.38
C LEU A 194 -12.21 13.26 -1.19
N SER A 195 -12.10 11.93 -1.34
CA SER A 195 -13.05 11.11 -2.11
C SER A 195 -14.46 11.14 -1.50
N ARG A 196 -14.56 11.12 -0.17
CA ARG A 196 -15.84 11.22 0.56
C ARG A 196 -16.58 12.54 0.33
N ILE A 197 -15.85 13.63 0.11
CA ILE A 197 -16.47 14.95 -0.14
C ILE A 197 -16.90 15.15 -1.56
N LYS A 198 -16.09 14.66 -2.51
CA LYS A 198 -16.50 14.64 -3.90
C LYS A 198 -17.84 13.90 -4.03
N GLY A 199 -17.97 12.78 -3.33
CA GLY A 199 -19.17 11.95 -3.34
C GLY A 199 -19.47 11.38 -4.73
N GLY A 200 -20.57 10.62 -4.82
CA GLY A 200 -21.03 10.01 -6.08
C GLY A 200 -20.49 8.60 -6.32
N LYS A 201 -20.89 8.01 -7.46
CA LYS A 201 -20.67 6.60 -7.80
C LYS A 201 -19.19 6.19 -7.96
N SER A 202 -18.26 7.14 -8.07
CA SER A 202 -16.82 6.89 -8.22
C SER A 202 -16.02 7.01 -6.91
N SER A 203 -16.68 7.07 -5.75
CA SER A 203 -16.00 7.33 -4.46
C SER A 203 -14.96 6.25 -4.10
N GLU A 204 -15.22 4.99 -4.45
CA GLU A 204 -14.26 3.89 -4.25
C GLU A 204 -13.04 4.02 -5.17
N GLU A 205 -13.26 4.29 -6.47
CA GLU A 205 -12.17 4.55 -7.43
C GLU A 205 -11.29 5.71 -6.97
N ASP A 206 -11.92 6.81 -6.54
CA ASP A 206 -11.21 8.02 -6.14
C ASP A 206 -10.46 7.91 -4.81
N SER A 207 -10.66 6.81 -4.06
CA SER A 207 -9.94 6.56 -2.82
C SER A 207 -8.51 6.04 -3.06
N PHE A 208 -8.22 5.52 -4.26
CA PHE A 208 -6.91 4.98 -4.64
C PHE A 208 -6.17 5.85 -5.67
N GLY A 209 -4.88 5.58 -5.85
CA GLY A 209 -4.00 6.19 -6.85
C GLY A 209 -3.25 7.43 -6.36
N MET A 210 -3.59 7.99 -5.20
CA MET A 210 -2.90 9.18 -4.67
C MET A 210 -1.45 8.87 -4.26
N VAL A 211 -1.20 7.69 -3.70
CA VAL A 211 0.16 7.25 -3.30
C VAL A 211 1.01 7.06 -4.55
N GLY A 212 0.50 6.37 -5.57
CA GLY A 212 1.19 6.19 -6.84
C GLY A 212 1.45 7.51 -7.59
N ALA A 213 0.53 8.47 -7.52
CA ALA A 213 0.74 9.80 -8.10
C ALA A 213 1.84 10.58 -7.39
N MET A 214 1.86 10.54 -6.06
CA MET A 214 2.92 11.13 -5.24
C MET A 214 4.30 10.58 -5.63
N SER A 215 4.43 9.26 -5.80
CA SER A 215 5.69 8.58 -6.10
C SER A 215 6.35 9.05 -7.42
N ALA A 216 5.59 9.60 -8.36
CA ALA A 216 6.17 10.21 -9.56
C ALA A 216 6.87 11.57 -9.29
N GLY A 217 6.53 12.24 -8.19
CA GLY A 217 7.08 13.54 -7.80
C GLY A 217 8.58 13.53 -7.54
N PRO A 218 9.10 12.60 -6.73
CA PRO A 218 10.54 12.40 -6.54
C PRO A 218 11.31 12.21 -7.85
N ILE A 219 10.76 11.41 -8.77
CA ILE A 219 11.38 11.15 -10.08
C ILE A 219 11.54 12.46 -10.85
N LEU A 220 10.45 13.22 -10.97
CA LEU A 220 10.44 14.50 -11.65
C LEU A 220 11.38 15.51 -10.97
N ALA A 221 11.37 15.60 -9.64
CA ALA A 221 12.20 16.55 -8.91
C ALA A 221 13.71 16.28 -9.08
N VAL A 222 14.13 15.02 -8.96
CA VAL A 222 15.54 14.64 -9.11
C VAL A 222 16.01 14.77 -10.58
N MET A 223 15.17 14.39 -11.55
CA MET A 223 15.50 14.59 -12.97
C MET A 223 15.60 16.08 -13.34
N LEU A 224 14.67 16.90 -12.87
CA LEU A 224 14.69 18.34 -13.11
C LEU A 224 15.91 18.99 -12.49
N ILE A 225 16.29 18.60 -11.26
CA ILE A 225 17.48 19.20 -10.64
C ILE A 225 18.77 18.81 -11.35
N SER A 226 18.89 17.57 -11.82
CA SER A 226 20.02 17.14 -12.64
C SER A 226 20.18 18.03 -13.89
N ILE A 227 19.06 18.28 -14.59
CA ILE A 227 19.04 19.13 -15.79
C ILE A 227 19.35 20.59 -15.46
N ILE A 228 18.79 21.13 -14.38
CA ILE A 228 18.97 22.54 -13.97
C ILE A 228 20.41 22.79 -13.47
N SER A 229 20.94 21.88 -12.66
CA SER A 229 22.29 22.00 -12.10
C SER A 229 23.38 21.65 -13.12
N GLY A 230 23.03 21.07 -14.27
CA GLY A 230 23.98 20.66 -15.31
C GLY A 230 24.98 19.59 -14.86
N GLN A 231 24.73 18.94 -13.72
CA GLN A 231 25.58 17.87 -13.21
C GLN A 231 25.35 16.63 -14.08
N THR A 232 26.39 16.27 -14.82
CA THR A 232 26.42 15.07 -15.66
C THR A 232 27.62 14.25 -15.21
N ASN A 233 27.37 13.02 -14.76
CA ASN A 233 28.36 12.08 -14.21
C ASN A 233 28.96 12.54 -12.86
N ILE A 234 28.33 12.11 -11.78
CA ILE A 234 28.89 12.27 -10.44
C ILE A 234 30.01 11.24 -10.28
N HIS A 235 31.26 11.67 -10.47
CA HIS A 235 32.45 10.85 -10.23
C HIS A 235 32.97 11.03 -8.80
N GLY A 236 32.09 10.91 -7.82
CA GLY A 236 32.52 10.84 -6.42
C GLY A 236 33.26 9.52 -6.22
N GLN A 237 34.46 9.56 -5.64
CA GLN A 237 35.01 8.35 -5.03
C GLN A 237 34.14 8.07 -3.81
N ALA A 238 33.43 6.93 -3.82
CA ALA A 238 32.66 6.52 -2.67
C ALA A 238 33.57 6.52 -1.43
N GLU A 239 33.08 7.08 -0.32
CA GLU A 239 33.80 7.02 0.95
C GLU A 239 34.12 5.54 1.25
N PRO A 240 35.39 5.18 1.50
CA PRO A 240 35.76 3.79 1.71
C PRO A 240 34.97 3.24 2.89
N PHE A 241 34.30 2.12 2.68
CA PHE A 241 33.54 1.46 3.73
C PHE A 241 34.49 0.87 4.78
N ILE A 242 34.68 1.61 5.88
CA ILE A 242 35.56 1.18 6.98
C ILE A 242 34.73 0.38 7.98
N LEU A 243 35.00 -0.93 8.04
CA LEU A 243 34.46 -1.78 9.09
C LEU A 243 35.07 -1.39 10.44
N SER A 244 34.23 -0.99 11.39
CA SER A 244 34.66 -0.93 12.79
C SER A 244 34.98 -2.35 13.29
N ASP A 245 35.91 -2.49 14.23
CA ASP A 245 36.16 -3.75 14.96
C ASP A 245 35.30 -3.87 16.24
N GLN A 246 34.65 -2.78 16.66
CA GLN A 246 33.98 -2.71 17.96
C GLN A 246 32.49 -3.01 17.85
N VAL A 247 31.95 -3.85 18.74
CA VAL A 247 30.53 -4.24 18.66
C VAL A 247 29.59 -3.10 19.07
N PHE A 248 29.78 -2.52 20.26
CA PHE A 248 28.82 -1.56 20.84
C PHE A 248 29.09 -0.09 20.51
N ALA A 249 30.34 0.30 20.25
CA ALA A 249 30.70 1.69 20.06
C ALA A 249 29.99 2.37 18.86
N PRO A 250 29.81 1.72 17.70
CA PRO A 250 29.07 2.31 16.58
C PRO A 250 27.63 2.66 16.96
N PHE A 251 26.92 1.79 17.68
CA PHE A 251 25.55 2.06 18.14
C PHE A 251 25.46 3.29 19.02
N ILE A 252 26.39 3.45 19.97
CA ILE A 252 26.40 4.59 20.91
C ILE A 252 26.73 5.89 20.19
N ALA A 253 27.68 5.85 19.24
CA ALA A 253 28.08 7.00 18.45
C ALA A 253 26.94 7.49 17.55
N ASP A 254 26.28 6.56 16.85
CA ASP A 254 25.18 6.87 15.94
C ASP A 254 23.93 7.35 16.68
N PHE A 255 23.64 6.77 17.85
CA PHE A 255 22.42 7.08 18.62
C PHE A 255 22.17 8.57 18.84
N LYS A 256 23.20 9.33 19.23
CA LYS A 256 23.03 10.77 19.50
C LYS A 256 22.72 11.54 18.22
N VAL A 257 23.40 11.22 17.12
CA VAL A 257 23.22 11.89 15.83
C VAL A 257 21.84 11.58 15.29
N THR A 258 21.49 10.29 15.21
CA THR A 258 20.19 9.82 14.73
C THR A 258 19.02 10.35 15.56
N PHE A 259 19.18 10.49 16.88
CA PHE A 259 18.15 11.07 17.74
C PHE A 259 17.86 12.53 17.39
N VAL A 260 18.91 13.32 17.14
CA VAL A 260 18.77 14.73 16.75
C VAL A 260 18.17 14.85 15.36
N ASP A 261 18.63 14.03 14.41
CA ASP A 261 18.07 14.00 13.04
C ASP A 261 16.59 13.61 13.06
N SER A 262 16.21 12.63 13.88
CA SER A 262 14.82 12.22 14.08
C SER A 262 13.95 13.34 14.65
N ILE A 263 14.48 14.18 15.56
CA ILE A 263 13.78 15.37 16.04
C ILE A 263 13.53 16.34 14.88
N PHE A 264 14.57 16.67 14.11
CA PHE A 264 14.44 17.61 13.00
C PHE A 264 13.56 17.09 11.87
N ALA A 265 13.51 15.77 11.65
CA ALA A 265 12.61 15.14 10.69
C ALA A 265 11.13 15.26 11.12
N LEU A 266 10.82 15.00 12.39
CA LEU A 266 9.44 15.03 12.91
C LEU A 266 8.93 16.43 13.28
N LEU A 267 9.84 17.37 13.57
CA LEU A 267 9.51 18.72 14.02
C LEU A 267 8.58 19.48 13.05
N PRO A 268 8.78 19.50 11.72
CA PRO A 268 8.02 20.35 10.82
C PRO A 268 6.52 19.98 10.79
N ILE A 269 6.21 18.69 10.68
CA ILE A 269 4.82 18.22 10.69
C ILE A 269 4.17 18.35 12.08
N THR A 270 4.94 18.07 13.14
CA THR A 270 4.48 18.24 14.52
C THR A 270 4.15 19.70 14.82
N ALA A 271 5.01 20.63 14.40
CA ALA A 271 4.80 22.06 14.55
C ALA A 271 3.55 22.52 13.80
N LEU A 272 3.37 22.07 12.56
CA LEU A 272 2.16 22.36 11.78
C LEU A 272 0.90 21.93 12.53
N PHE A 273 0.88 20.71 13.06
CA PHE A 273 -0.24 20.21 13.84
C PHE A 273 -0.53 21.09 15.06
N PHE A 274 0.48 21.42 15.88
CA PHE A 274 0.24 22.25 17.07
C PHE A 274 -0.21 23.66 16.74
N ILE A 275 0.25 24.24 15.64
CA ILE A 275 -0.23 25.53 15.12
C ILE A 275 -1.72 25.42 14.78
N PHE A 276 -2.12 24.44 13.96
CA PHE A 276 -3.53 24.25 13.59
C PHE A 276 -4.41 23.86 14.76
N ASN A 277 -3.89 23.09 15.73
CA ASN A 277 -4.63 22.74 16.92
C ASN A 277 -4.90 23.96 17.80
N ALA A 278 -3.93 24.87 17.94
CA ALA A 278 -4.08 26.10 18.71
C ALA A 278 -5.13 27.06 18.12
N PHE A 279 -5.20 27.16 16.79
CA PHE A 279 -6.09 28.12 16.12
C PHE A 279 -7.42 27.52 15.64
N LYS A 280 -7.43 26.24 15.23
CA LYS A 280 -8.54 25.65 14.48
C LYS A 280 -9.08 24.34 15.04
N PHE A 281 -8.27 23.28 15.16
CA PHE A 281 -8.80 21.94 15.48
C PHE A 281 -9.36 21.85 16.89
N LYS A 282 -8.69 22.48 17.87
CA LYS A 282 -9.11 22.47 19.29
C LYS A 282 -9.44 21.06 19.80
N VAL A 283 -8.52 20.14 19.54
CA VAL A 283 -8.63 18.72 19.89
C VAL A 283 -8.82 18.54 21.39
N SER A 284 -9.59 17.52 21.79
CA SER A 284 -9.84 17.20 23.19
C SER A 284 -8.54 16.94 23.97
N ARG A 285 -8.52 17.24 25.28
CA ARG A 285 -7.29 17.05 26.10
C ARG A 285 -6.81 15.60 26.12
N SER A 286 -7.72 14.62 26.14
CA SER A 286 -7.40 13.19 26.14
C SER A 286 -6.70 12.79 24.84
N GLU A 287 -7.21 13.25 23.70
CA GLU A 287 -6.63 12.99 22.39
C GLU A 287 -5.30 13.73 22.20
N LEU A 288 -5.18 14.97 22.69
CA LEU A 288 -3.91 15.71 22.66
C LEU A 288 -2.81 15.00 23.45
N ILE A 289 -3.12 14.48 24.64
CA ILE A 289 -2.17 13.67 25.44
C ILE A 289 -1.81 12.39 24.71
N ARG A 290 -2.78 11.73 24.06
CA ARG A 290 -2.54 10.54 23.23
C ARG A 290 -1.55 10.85 22.09
N ILE A 291 -1.75 11.95 21.38
CA ILE A 291 -0.87 12.40 20.29
C ILE A 291 0.53 12.73 20.81
N ILE A 292 0.66 13.51 21.89
CA ILE A 292 1.97 13.84 22.48
C ILE A 292 2.73 12.57 22.89
N ARG A 293 2.05 11.64 23.56
CA ARG A 293 2.65 10.36 23.94
C ARG A 293 3.04 9.54 22.69
N GLY A 294 2.19 9.51 21.67
CA GLY A 294 2.47 8.89 20.39
C GLY A 294 3.72 9.47 19.74
N LEU A 295 3.86 10.79 19.68
CA LEU A 295 5.04 11.47 19.13
C LEU A 295 6.34 11.09 19.86
N VAL A 296 6.30 10.93 21.19
CA VAL A 296 7.46 10.44 21.96
C VAL A 296 7.82 9.01 21.56
N TYR A 297 6.83 8.13 21.40
CA TYR A 297 7.08 6.76 20.94
C TYR A 297 7.57 6.72 19.49
N THR A 298 7.01 7.53 18.59
CA THR A 298 7.47 7.67 17.22
C THR A 298 8.94 8.10 17.19
N LEU A 299 9.32 9.12 17.96
CA LEU A 299 10.70 9.58 18.04
C LEU A 299 11.65 8.47 18.55
N LEU A 300 11.33 7.84 19.68
CA LEU A 300 12.18 6.80 20.27
C LEU A 300 12.27 5.56 19.39
N GLY A 301 11.14 5.11 18.84
CA GLY A 301 11.08 3.96 17.93
C GLY A 301 11.86 4.22 16.64
N LEU A 302 11.70 5.40 16.05
CA LEU A 302 12.41 5.82 14.84
C LEU A 302 13.92 5.84 15.07
N THR A 303 14.38 6.42 16.17
CA THR A 303 15.82 6.44 16.50
C THR A 303 16.38 5.03 16.66
N LEU A 304 15.72 4.14 17.40
CA LEU A 304 16.17 2.76 17.57
C LEU A 304 16.18 1.99 16.25
N PHE A 305 15.17 2.19 15.40
CA PHE A 305 15.07 1.61 14.08
C PHE A 305 16.23 2.05 13.18
N LEU A 306 16.45 3.36 13.03
CA LEU A 306 17.49 3.91 12.17
C LEU A 306 18.90 3.52 12.65
N VAL A 307 19.17 3.58 13.95
CA VAL A 307 20.47 3.15 14.51
C VAL A 307 20.72 1.68 14.22
N GLY A 308 19.74 0.80 14.42
CA GLY A 308 19.85 -0.62 14.09
C GLY A 308 20.01 -0.87 12.58
N ALA A 309 19.32 -0.09 11.76
CA ALA A 309 19.43 -0.18 10.30
C ALA A 309 20.83 0.21 9.82
N HIS A 310 21.34 1.38 10.22
CA HIS A 310 22.65 1.91 9.81
C HIS A 310 23.80 1.01 10.26
N THR A 311 23.88 0.74 11.57
CA THR A 311 25.05 0.11 12.19
C THR A 311 25.05 -1.41 12.13
N GLY A 312 24.02 -2.02 11.54
CA GLY A 312 23.88 -3.47 11.45
C GLY A 312 23.36 -3.98 10.13
N PHE A 313 22.14 -3.62 9.71
CA PHE A 313 21.56 -4.16 8.48
C PHE A 313 22.27 -3.66 7.22
N MET A 314 22.58 -2.37 7.13
CA MET A 314 23.30 -1.82 5.97
C MET A 314 24.73 -2.36 5.90
N ASP A 315 25.45 -2.36 7.03
CA ASP A 315 26.80 -2.93 7.13
C ASP A 315 26.81 -4.40 6.69
N MET A 316 25.90 -5.22 7.23
CA MET A 316 25.79 -6.64 6.86
C MET A 316 25.39 -6.79 5.39
N GLY A 317 24.49 -5.95 4.89
CA GLY A 317 24.09 -5.91 3.48
C GLY A 317 25.30 -5.71 2.57
N ARG A 318 26.10 -4.66 2.80
CA ARG A 318 27.31 -4.37 2.01
C ARG A 318 28.32 -5.52 2.08
N VAL A 319 28.61 -6.04 3.27
CA VAL A 319 29.59 -7.12 3.45
C VAL A 319 29.15 -8.40 2.73
N LEU A 320 27.88 -8.79 2.87
CA LEU A 320 27.36 -9.98 2.19
C LEU A 320 27.31 -9.78 0.67
N GLY A 321 26.84 -8.62 0.21
CA GLY A 321 26.80 -8.28 -1.21
C GLY A 321 28.18 -8.38 -1.85
N ALA A 322 29.19 -7.75 -1.23
CA ALA A 322 30.57 -7.78 -1.71
C ALA A 322 31.16 -9.19 -1.70
N SER A 323 31.04 -9.90 -0.57
CA SER A 323 31.64 -11.23 -0.42
C SER A 323 31.01 -12.29 -1.32
N LEU A 324 29.68 -12.21 -1.53
CA LEU A 324 28.98 -13.12 -2.44
C LEU A 324 29.25 -12.78 -3.90
N ALA A 325 29.39 -11.51 -4.26
CA ALA A 325 29.82 -11.12 -5.59
C ALA A 325 31.25 -11.59 -5.90
N ASP A 326 32.17 -11.49 -4.93
CA ASP A 326 33.56 -11.96 -5.09
C ASP A 326 33.65 -13.49 -5.25
N SER A 327 33.00 -14.24 -4.36
CA SER A 327 33.17 -15.71 -4.28
C SER A 327 32.10 -16.53 -5.03
N TYR A 328 30.92 -15.96 -5.30
CA TYR A 328 29.74 -16.67 -5.80
C TYR A 328 29.00 -15.92 -6.93
N LEU A 329 29.72 -15.12 -7.73
CA LEU A 329 29.15 -14.27 -8.79
C LEU A 329 28.05 -14.95 -9.65
N PRO A 330 28.20 -16.19 -10.16
CA PRO A 330 27.16 -16.82 -10.99
C PRO A 330 25.84 -17.11 -10.26
N TYR A 331 25.86 -17.21 -8.93
CA TYR A 331 24.70 -17.50 -8.10
C TYR A 331 23.98 -16.23 -7.62
N MET A 332 24.54 -15.04 -7.87
CA MET A 332 23.96 -13.77 -7.43
C MET A 332 22.50 -13.57 -7.86
N PRO A 333 22.08 -13.86 -9.12
CA PRO A 333 20.68 -13.72 -9.49
C PRO A 333 19.74 -14.64 -8.69
N PHE A 334 20.19 -15.86 -8.37
CA PHE A 334 19.39 -16.79 -7.55
C PHE A 334 19.31 -16.34 -6.09
N ILE A 335 20.41 -15.83 -5.52
CA ILE A 335 20.41 -15.25 -4.18
C ILE A 335 19.50 -14.02 -4.13
N GLY A 336 19.57 -13.17 -5.16
CA GLY A 336 18.69 -12.00 -5.33
C GLY A 336 17.21 -12.38 -5.45
N LEU A 337 16.89 -13.45 -6.18
CA LEU A 337 15.54 -14.01 -6.27
C LEU A 337 14.99 -14.36 -4.88
N LEU A 338 15.75 -15.15 -4.10
CA LEU A 338 15.35 -15.54 -2.75
C LEU A 338 15.23 -14.35 -1.81
N LEU A 339 16.20 -13.44 -1.84
CA LEU A 339 16.20 -12.22 -1.04
C LEU A 339 14.93 -11.39 -1.32
N GLY A 340 14.62 -11.16 -2.59
CA GLY A 340 13.43 -10.40 -2.98
C GLY A 340 12.12 -11.06 -2.59
N MET A 341 12.04 -12.39 -2.74
CA MET A 341 10.87 -13.13 -2.28
C MET A 341 10.65 -12.96 -0.77
N PHE A 342 11.70 -13.11 0.04
CA PHE A 342 11.61 -12.98 1.49
C PHE A 342 11.31 -11.56 1.94
N VAL A 343 11.89 -10.54 1.29
CA VAL A 343 11.65 -9.13 1.63
C VAL A 343 10.20 -8.76 1.42
N VAL A 344 9.57 -9.17 0.31
CA VAL A 344 8.15 -8.87 0.07
C VAL A 344 7.22 -9.69 0.94
N LEU A 345 7.51 -10.97 1.18
CA LEU A 345 6.73 -11.79 2.10
C LEU A 345 6.80 -11.24 3.53
N ALA A 346 7.90 -10.59 3.87
CA ALA A 346 8.11 -9.92 5.13
C ALA A 346 7.46 -8.54 5.20
N GLU A 347 7.09 -7.90 4.10
CA GLU A 347 6.63 -6.51 4.13
C GLU A 347 5.17 -6.41 4.65
N PRO A 348 4.91 -5.80 5.84
CA PRO A 348 3.55 -5.70 6.37
C PRO A 348 2.60 -4.93 5.46
N ALA A 349 3.12 -3.89 4.80
CA ALA A 349 2.30 -3.02 3.97
C ALA A 349 1.73 -3.76 2.75
N VAL A 350 2.44 -4.79 2.26
CA VAL A 350 1.97 -5.68 1.18
C VAL A 350 0.80 -6.55 1.65
N HIS A 351 0.75 -6.94 2.92
CA HIS A 351 -0.39 -7.68 3.47
C HIS A 351 -1.65 -6.79 3.58
N VAL A 352 -1.48 -5.57 4.07
CA VAL A 352 -2.58 -4.59 4.15
C VAL A 352 -3.15 -4.29 2.77
N LEU A 353 -2.28 -4.14 1.76
CA LEU A 353 -2.70 -3.99 0.37
C LEU A 353 -3.48 -5.22 -0.12
N GLY A 354 -3.04 -6.42 0.23
CA GLY A 354 -3.75 -7.66 -0.13
C GLY A 354 -5.17 -7.71 0.41
N GLU A 355 -5.37 -7.31 1.67
CA GLU A 355 -6.70 -7.20 2.27
C GLU A 355 -7.57 -6.17 1.53
N GLN A 356 -7.01 -5.00 1.21
CA GLN A 356 -7.73 -3.95 0.46
C GLN A 356 -8.12 -4.43 -0.95
N VAL A 357 -7.24 -5.14 -1.65
CA VAL A 357 -7.54 -5.71 -2.97
C VAL A 357 -8.60 -6.80 -2.86
N GLU A 358 -8.51 -7.68 -1.87
CA GLU A 358 -9.50 -8.73 -1.66
C GLU A 358 -10.89 -8.15 -1.39
N ASP A 359 -10.98 -7.11 -0.57
CA ASP A 359 -12.23 -6.41 -0.28
C ASP A 359 -12.84 -5.73 -1.53
N VAL A 360 -12.02 -4.98 -2.26
CA VAL A 360 -12.46 -4.23 -3.45
C VAL A 360 -12.78 -5.16 -4.63
N THR A 361 -12.19 -6.36 -4.67
CA THR A 361 -12.48 -7.35 -5.70
C THR A 361 -13.59 -8.33 -5.32
N ALA A 362 -14.28 -8.10 -4.20
CA ALA A 362 -15.29 -9.02 -3.65
C ALA A 362 -14.77 -10.48 -3.54
N GLY A 363 -13.52 -10.62 -3.11
CA GLY A 363 -12.85 -11.92 -2.95
C GLY A 363 -12.37 -12.58 -4.25
N ASN A 364 -12.54 -11.97 -5.42
CA ASN A 364 -12.06 -12.53 -6.68
C ASN A 364 -10.53 -12.67 -6.73
N ILE A 365 -9.80 -11.78 -6.04
CA ILE A 365 -8.35 -11.89 -5.86
C ILE A 365 -8.06 -12.03 -4.37
N LYS A 366 -7.69 -13.23 -3.94
CA LYS A 366 -7.27 -13.49 -2.56
C LYS A 366 -5.93 -12.81 -2.26
N ASP A 367 -5.79 -12.29 -1.04
CA ASP A 367 -4.54 -11.74 -0.49
C ASP A 367 -3.35 -12.71 -0.68
N SER A 368 -3.55 -14.02 -0.47
CA SER A 368 -2.50 -15.02 -0.67
C SER A 368 -1.98 -15.09 -2.12
N VAL A 369 -2.86 -14.92 -3.11
CA VAL A 369 -2.50 -14.95 -4.53
C VAL A 369 -1.76 -13.66 -4.89
N LEU A 370 -2.23 -12.52 -4.39
CA LEU A 370 -1.57 -11.24 -4.59
C LEU A 370 -0.15 -11.27 -3.99
N ARG A 371 0.00 -11.61 -2.71
CA ARG A 371 1.32 -11.68 -2.04
C ARG A 371 2.30 -12.61 -2.73
N THR A 372 1.84 -13.79 -3.17
CA THR A 372 2.72 -14.74 -3.88
C THR A 372 3.16 -14.19 -5.22
N THR A 373 2.25 -13.54 -5.96
CA THR A 373 2.56 -12.91 -7.24
C THR A 373 3.55 -11.75 -7.08
N LEU A 374 3.31 -10.88 -6.09
CA LEU A 374 4.19 -9.76 -5.77
C LEU A 374 5.57 -10.23 -5.33
N SER A 375 5.63 -11.24 -4.45
CA SER A 375 6.89 -11.82 -3.96
C SER A 375 7.71 -12.44 -5.10
N MET A 376 7.07 -13.20 -5.98
CA MET A 376 7.73 -13.77 -7.16
C MET A 376 8.23 -12.67 -8.11
N GLY A 377 7.38 -11.68 -8.37
CA GLY A 377 7.73 -10.54 -9.23
C GLY A 377 8.94 -9.78 -8.69
N VAL A 378 8.91 -9.37 -7.43
CA VAL A 378 10.02 -8.63 -6.81
C VAL A 378 11.28 -9.47 -6.66
N GLY A 379 11.15 -10.77 -6.39
CA GLY A 379 12.27 -11.71 -6.50
C GLY A 379 12.93 -11.64 -7.87
N VAL A 380 12.14 -11.75 -8.94
CA VAL A 380 12.65 -11.63 -10.32
C VAL A 380 13.27 -10.26 -10.56
N ALA A 381 12.68 -9.18 -10.02
CA ALA A 381 13.20 -7.83 -10.14
C ALA A 381 14.61 -7.70 -9.54
N ILE A 382 14.82 -8.21 -8.33
CA ILE A 382 16.13 -8.19 -7.66
C ILE A 382 17.11 -9.13 -8.37
N ALA A 383 16.66 -10.29 -8.87
CA ALA A 383 17.49 -11.17 -9.68
C ALA A 383 17.99 -10.46 -10.96
N LEU A 384 17.11 -9.72 -11.65
CA LEU A 384 17.47 -8.90 -12.81
C LEU A 384 18.40 -7.74 -12.42
N SER A 385 18.23 -7.14 -11.24
CA SER A 385 19.17 -6.15 -10.70
C SER A 385 20.56 -6.76 -10.47
N MET A 386 20.66 -8.01 -10.03
CA MET A 386 21.97 -8.68 -9.92
C MET A 386 22.59 -8.91 -11.29
N ILE A 387 21.79 -9.28 -12.30
CA ILE A 387 22.27 -9.40 -13.69
C ILE A 387 22.76 -8.04 -14.21
N LYS A 388 22.05 -6.95 -13.91
CA LYS A 388 22.47 -5.58 -14.25
C LYS A 388 23.85 -5.27 -13.67
N ILE A 389 24.10 -5.58 -12.40
CA ILE A 389 25.41 -5.37 -11.76
C ILE A 389 26.50 -6.24 -12.41
N MET A 390 26.17 -7.48 -12.77
CA MET A 390 27.13 -8.42 -13.34
C MET A 390 27.49 -8.13 -14.81
N VAL A 391 26.56 -7.56 -15.59
CA VAL A 391 26.69 -7.38 -17.04
C VAL A 391 26.72 -5.90 -17.40
N PRO A 392 27.89 -5.33 -17.77
CA PRO A 392 28.06 -3.88 -17.97
C PRO A 392 27.17 -3.25 -19.05
N GLU A 393 26.69 -4.07 -19.98
CA GLU A 393 25.86 -3.66 -21.10
C GLU A 393 24.39 -3.47 -20.70
N VAL A 394 23.98 -4.06 -19.58
CA VAL A 394 22.60 -4.07 -19.12
C VAL A 394 22.31 -2.80 -18.32
N ARG A 395 21.48 -1.92 -18.89
CA ARG A 395 21.13 -0.63 -18.29
C ARG A 395 19.78 -0.70 -17.58
N LEU A 396 19.58 0.17 -16.58
CA LEU A 396 18.32 0.25 -15.83
C LEU A 396 17.10 0.50 -16.73
N TRP A 397 17.23 1.33 -17.76
CA TRP A 397 16.16 1.63 -18.72
C TRP A 397 15.62 0.40 -19.46
N TYR A 398 16.42 -0.66 -19.63
CA TYR A 398 15.99 -1.88 -20.33
C TYR A 398 14.87 -2.61 -19.59
N PHE A 399 14.69 -2.32 -18.29
CA PHE A 399 13.65 -2.91 -17.48
C PHE A 399 12.53 -1.91 -17.17
N LEU A 400 12.88 -0.70 -16.71
CA LEU A 400 11.89 0.29 -16.29
C LEU A 400 11.00 0.75 -17.44
N LEU A 401 11.58 1.01 -18.63
CA LEU A 401 10.81 1.49 -19.77
C LEU A 401 9.76 0.48 -20.23
N PRO A 402 10.09 -0.79 -20.56
CA PRO A 402 9.07 -1.74 -20.96
C PRO A 402 8.09 -2.02 -19.83
N GLY A 403 8.53 -2.13 -18.58
CA GLY A 403 7.62 -2.42 -17.47
C GLY A 403 6.58 -1.32 -17.23
N PHE A 404 7.00 -0.05 -17.18
CA PHE A 404 6.06 1.07 -17.07
C PHE A 404 5.24 1.28 -18.34
N ALA A 405 5.82 1.10 -19.53
CA ALA A 405 5.07 1.22 -20.79
C ALA A 405 3.95 0.17 -20.88
N ILE A 406 4.24 -1.09 -20.56
CA ILE A 406 3.23 -2.17 -20.51
C ILE A 406 2.17 -1.81 -19.47
N SER A 407 2.57 -1.39 -18.27
CA SER A 407 1.63 -1.01 -17.20
C SER A 407 0.70 0.12 -17.61
N ILE A 408 1.22 1.16 -18.27
CA ILE A 408 0.44 2.28 -18.79
C ILE A 408 -0.52 1.81 -19.90
N ILE A 409 -0.05 0.97 -20.84
CA ILE A 409 -0.92 0.42 -21.89
C ILE A 409 -2.06 -0.40 -21.27
N LEU A 410 -1.75 -1.30 -20.33
CA LEU A 410 -2.73 -2.12 -19.62
C LEU A 410 -3.72 -1.27 -18.82
N SER A 411 -3.32 -0.11 -18.30
CA SER A 411 -4.21 0.78 -17.55
C SER A 411 -5.42 1.31 -18.34
N TYR A 412 -5.41 1.22 -19.67
CA TYR A 412 -6.57 1.55 -20.51
C TYR A 412 -7.51 0.37 -20.74
N PHE A 413 -7.08 -0.85 -20.41
CA PHE A 413 -7.84 -2.07 -20.58
C PHE A 413 -8.42 -2.57 -19.26
N VAL A 414 -7.78 -2.31 -18.12
CA VAL A 414 -8.24 -2.74 -16.79
C VAL A 414 -9.20 -1.72 -16.16
N ASP A 415 -10.02 -2.13 -15.20
CA ASP A 415 -10.93 -1.24 -14.49
C ASP A 415 -10.18 -0.19 -13.66
N PRO A 416 -10.69 1.05 -13.55
CA PRO A 416 -9.94 2.17 -12.95
C PRO A 416 -9.49 1.95 -11.51
N VAL A 417 -10.27 1.19 -10.73
CA VAL A 417 -9.96 0.85 -9.34
C VAL A 417 -8.66 0.04 -9.26
N PHE A 418 -8.48 -0.96 -10.14
CA PHE A 418 -7.24 -1.72 -10.23
C PHE A 418 -6.06 -0.87 -10.69
N VAL A 419 -6.29 0.14 -11.54
CA VAL A 419 -5.24 1.07 -11.95
C VAL A 419 -4.74 1.85 -10.73
N GLY A 420 -5.65 2.40 -9.92
CA GLY A 420 -5.29 3.10 -8.68
C GLY A 420 -4.50 2.21 -7.72
N ILE A 421 -5.02 1.01 -7.44
CA ILE A 421 -4.36 0.02 -6.58
C ILE A 421 -2.98 -0.38 -7.13
N ALA A 422 -2.83 -0.62 -8.44
CA ALA A 422 -1.57 -1.06 -9.02
C ALA A 422 -0.46 -0.01 -8.83
N PHE A 423 -0.76 1.26 -9.07
CA PHE A 423 0.22 2.33 -8.89
C PHE A 423 0.50 2.61 -7.40
N ASP A 424 -0.48 2.48 -6.52
CA ASP A 424 -0.25 2.56 -5.07
C ASP A 424 0.62 1.37 -4.60
N ALA A 425 0.38 0.16 -5.11
CA ALA A 425 1.12 -1.05 -4.80
C ALA A 425 2.61 -0.96 -5.14
N GLY A 426 2.94 -0.24 -6.22
CA GLY A 426 4.32 0.01 -6.60
C GLY A 426 5.12 0.76 -5.54
N GLY A 427 4.46 1.69 -4.83
CA GLY A 427 5.06 2.30 -3.65
C GLY A 427 5.13 1.32 -2.47
N VAL A 428 3.98 0.75 -2.12
CA VAL A 428 3.83 -0.04 -0.89
C VAL A 428 4.82 -1.22 -0.75
N ALA A 429 5.26 -1.83 -1.85
CA ALA A 429 6.20 -2.96 -1.79
C ALA A 429 7.66 -2.58 -1.50
N SER A 430 8.05 -1.31 -1.65
CA SER A 430 9.42 -0.82 -1.44
C SER A 430 9.64 -0.26 -0.03
N GLY A 431 9.30 -1.06 0.99
CA GLY A 431 9.38 -0.64 2.38
C GLY A 431 10.80 -0.50 2.96
N PRO A 432 10.90 -0.24 4.27
CA PRO A 432 12.16 0.13 4.92
C PRO A 432 13.26 -0.95 4.81
N MET A 433 12.88 -2.22 4.69
CA MET A 433 13.84 -3.33 4.52
C MET A 433 14.50 -3.34 3.14
N ALA A 434 13.78 -2.90 2.09
CA ALA A 434 14.35 -2.74 0.76
C ALA A 434 15.34 -1.57 0.73
N ALA A 435 14.97 -0.45 1.33
CA ALA A 435 15.81 0.76 1.42
C ALA A 435 17.09 0.56 2.25
N THR A 436 17.02 -0.28 3.29
CA THR A 436 18.15 -0.53 4.19
C THR A 436 19.01 -1.70 3.72
N PHE A 437 18.47 -2.91 3.66
CA PHE A 437 19.27 -4.11 3.41
C PHE A 437 19.48 -4.39 1.93
N VAL A 438 18.42 -4.38 1.11
CA VAL A 438 18.52 -4.77 -0.31
C VAL A 438 19.36 -3.79 -1.11
N MET A 439 19.18 -2.49 -0.89
CA MET A 439 20.02 -1.46 -1.51
C MET A 439 21.48 -1.58 -1.07
N ALA A 440 21.75 -1.72 0.23
CA ALA A 440 23.12 -1.89 0.73
C ALA A 440 23.78 -3.18 0.19
N PHE A 441 23.00 -4.26 0.05
CA PHE A 441 23.44 -5.51 -0.58
C PHE A 441 23.81 -5.31 -2.05
N ALA A 442 22.98 -4.61 -2.82
CA ALA A 442 23.27 -4.30 -4.21
C ALA A 442 24.50 -3.38 -4.37
N GLN A 443 24.66 -2.39 -3.49
CA GLN A 443 25.85 -1.53 -3.45
C GLN A 443 27.12 -2.33 -3.14
N GLY A 444 27.09 -3.22 -2.14
CA GLY A 444 28.22 -4.08 -1.83
C GLY A 444 28.57 -5.02 -2.99
N ALA A 445 27.56 -5.58 -3.66
CA ALA A 445 27.78 -6.39 -4.86
C ALA A 445 28.42 -5.59 -6.00
N ALA A 446 27.96 -4.36 -6.24
CA ALA A 446 28.52 -3.47 -7.26
C ALA A 446 29.96 -3.06 -6.94
N ASP A 447 30.27 -2.77 -5.68
CA ASP A 447 31.63 -2.40 -5.25
C ASP A 447 32.66 -3.52 -5.47
N SER A 448 32.23 -4.78 -5.41
CA SER A 448 33.10 -5.94 -5.63
C SER A 448 33.22 -6.36 -7.09
N VAL A 449 32.33 -5.93 -7.99
CA VAL A 449 32.38 -6.29 -9.41
C VAL A 449 33.25 -5.27 -10.17
N PRO A 450 34.39 -5.66 -10.76
CA PRO A 450 35.36 -4.70 -11.33
C PRO A 450 34.82 -3.80 -12.44
N THR A 451 33.73 -4.21 -13.09
CA THR A 451 33.10 -3.50 -14.20
C THR A 451 31.88 -2.68 -13.80
N ALA A 452 31.47 -2.75 -12.53
CA ALA A 452 30.28 -2.08 -12.02
C ALA A 452 30.66 -0.79 -11.28
N ASP A 453 29.74 0.17 -11.28
CA ASP A 453 29.84 1.40 -10.51
C ASP A 453 28.73 1.45 -9.44
N VAL A 454 29.05 1.85 -8.22
CA VAL A 454 28.09 1.83 -7.10
C VAL A 454 26.90 2.77 -7.34
N LEU A 455 27.13 3.97 -7.89
CA LEU A 455 26.08 4.96 -8.16
C LEU A 455 25.21 4.56 -9.36
N LYS A 456 25.83 4.04 -10.41
CA LYS A 456 25.13 3.67 -11.64
C LYS A 456 24.46 2.30 -11.53
N ASP A 457 25.17 1.31 -11.00
CA ASP A 457 24.76 -0.10 -11.01
C ASP A 457 24.15 -0.55 -9.70
N GLY A 458 24.69 -0.08 -8.55
CA GLY A 458 24.18 -0.38 -7.22
C GLY A 458 22.83 0.27 -6.88
N PHE A 459 22.54 1.45 -7.41
CA PHE A 459 21.20 2.08 -7.35
C PHE A 459 20.29 1.60 -8.49
N GLY A 460 18.99 1.86 -8.37
CA GLY A 460 17.95 1.43 -9.30
C GLY A 460 17.34 0.08 -8.91
N VAL A 461 17.77 -0.55 -7.82
CA VAL A 461 17.18 -1.79 -7.33
C VAL A 461 15.81 -1.52 -6.71
N ILE A 462 15.65 -0.42 -5.97
CA ILE A 462 14.35 -0.03 -5.44
C ILE A 462 13.39 0.31 -6.57
N ALA A 463 13.87 0.95 -7.64
CA ALA A 463 13.08 1.21 -8.84
C ALA A 463 12.49 -0.08 -9.45
N MET A 464 13.30 -1.14 -9.51
CA MET A 464 12.88 -2.46 -9.99
C MET A 464 11.84 -3.11 -9.06
N ILE A 465 12.06 -2.99 -7.75
CA ILE A 465 11.12 -3.44 -6.72
C ILE A 465 9.79 -2.69 -6.85
N ALA A 466 9.81 -1.37 -7.08
CA ALA A 466 8.61 -0.55 -7.15
C ALA A 466 7.82 -0.72 -8.46
N MET A 467 8.49 -0.91 -9.58
CA MET A 467 7.84 -1.13 -10.88
C MET A 467 7.10 -2.47 -10.95
N THR A 468 7.62 -3.51 -10.28
CA THR A 468 7.12 -4.87 -10.45
C THR A 468 5.71 -5.12 -9.88
N PRO A 469 5.34 -4.60 -8.70
CA PRO A 469 3.96 -4.63 -8.20
C PRO A 469 2.98 -3.95 -9.15
N VAL A 470 3.34 -2.79 -9.71
CA VAL A 470 2.48 -2.09 -10.69
C VAL A 470 2.17 -3.02 -11.86
N LEU A 471 3.21 -3.61 -12.45
CA LEU A 471 3.06 -4.54 -13.57
C LEU A 471 2.27 -5.79 -13.17
N SER A 472 2.57 -6.37 -12.01
CA SER A 472 1.94 -7.61 -11.52
C SER A 472 0.45 -7.43 -11.26
N VAL A 473 0.05 -6.35 -10.59
CA VAL A 473 -1.36 -6.02 -10.33
C VAL A 473 -2.09 -5.69 -11.64
N MET A 474 -1.46 -4.98 -12.57
CA MET A 474 -2.05 -4.71 -13.89
C MET A 474 -2.31 -5.98 -14.70
N VAL A 475 -1.37 -6.94 -14.66
CA VAL A 475 -1.53 -8.25 -15.31
C VAL A 475 -2.66 -9.03 -14.65
N LEU A 476 -2.71 -9.09 -13.32
CA LEU A 476 -3.79 -9.76 -12.58
C LEU A 476 -5.16 -9.13 -12.86
N GLY A 477 -5.25 -7.80 -12.85
CA GLY A 477 -6.48 -7.07 -13.19
C GLY A 477 -6.93 -7.32 -14.63
N SER A 478 -5.99 -7.41 -15.58
CA SER A 478 -6.27 -7.76 -16.97
C SER A 478 -6.83 -9.19 -17.09
N ILE A 479 -6.21 -10.15 -16.38
CA ILE A 479 -6.69 -11.54 -16.34
C ILE A 479 -8.10 -11.61 -15.75
N ASN A 480 -8.34 -10.91 -14.64
CA ASN A 480 -9.65 -10.85 -13.99
C ASN A 480 -10.73 -10.33 -14.95
N LYS A 481 -10.45 -9.22 -15.65
CA LYS A 481 -11.40 -8.65 -16.61
C LYS A 481 -11.70 -9.58 -17.77
N ILE A 482 -10.69 -10.27 -18.31
CA ILE A 482 -10.90 -11.27 -19.37
C ILE A 482 -11.80 -12.41 -18.88
N GLN A 483 -11.64 -12.84 -17.62
CA GLN A 483 -12.48 -13.89 -17.02
C GLN A 483 -13.92 -13.42 -16.81
N MET A 484 -14.13 -12.18 -16.37
CA MET A 484 -15.47 -11.60 -16.21
C MET A 484 -16.21 -11.57 -17.55
N ILE A 485 -15.57 -11.07 -18.62
CA ILE A 485 -16.15 -11.03 -19.96
C ILE A 485 -16.51 -12.43 -20.48
N ARG A 486 -15.65 -13.43 -20.22
CA ARG A 486 -15.92 -14.83 -20.61
C ARG A 486 -17.09 -15.42 -19.83
N THR A 487 -17.22 -15.10 -18.55
CA THR A 487 -18.31 -15.62 -17.70
C THR A 487 -19.65 -15.01 -18.10
N GLN A 488 -19.69 -13.73 -18.46
CA GLN A 488 -20.89 -13.08 -19.00
C GLN A 488 -21.36 -13.75 -20.29
N LYS A 489 -20.45 -13.99 -21.25
CA LYS A 489 -20.80 -14.68 -22.50
C LYS A 489 -21.36 -16.09 -22.31
N VAL A 490 -20.88 -16.83 -21.31
CA VAL A 490 -21.41 -18.16 -20.98
C VAL A 490 -22.80 -18.06 -20.33
N LYS A 491 -23.07 -17.00 -19.55
CA LYS A 491 -24.40 -16.69 -19.02
C LYS A 491 -25.40 -16.40 -20.16
N ASP A 492 -24.98 -15.64 -21.17
CA ASP A 492 -25.81 -15.29 -22.33
C ASP A 492 -26.12 -16.50 -23.25
N GLU A 493 -25.28 -17.53 -23.22
CA GLU A 493 -25.48 -18.77 -24.00
C GLU A 493 -26.41 -19.79 -23.30
N VAL A 494 -26.74 -19.59 -22.02
CA VAL A 494 -27.72 -20.42 -21.28
C VAL A 494 -29.09 -19.76 -21.37
N ASP A 495 -29.95 -20.29 -22.23
CA ASP A 495 -31.35 -19.89 -22.36
C ASP A 495 -32.09 -20.06 -21.02
N HIS A 496 -32.33 -18.95 -20.31
CA HIS A 496 -33.05 -18.90 -19.03
C HIS A 496 -34.58 -19.04 -19.20
N SER A 497 -35.06 -19.79 -20.20
CA SER A 497 -36.49 -20.04 -20.42
C SER A 497 -37.16 -20.93 -19.35
N GLU A 498 -36.50 -21.21 -18.22
CA GLU A 498 -37.13 -21.80 -17.04
C GLU A 498 -37.84 -20.71 -16.22
N ILE A 499 -39.15 -20.64 -16.44
CA ILE A 499 -40.19 -19.88 -15.74
C ILE A 499 -39.84 -19.70 -14.25
N PHE A 500 -39.56 -18.46 -13.84
CA PHE A 500 -39.48 -18.06 -12.43
C PHE A 500 -40.89 -18.07 -11.81
N GLU A 501 -41.32 -19.23 -11.32
CA GLU A 501 -42.60 -19.33 -10.60
C GLU A 501 -42.40 -18.82 -9.17
N VAL A 502 -42.98 -17.66 -8.85
CA VAL A 502 -43.01 -17.16 -7.47
C VAL A 502 -43.81 -18.17 -6.65
N CYS A 503 -43.11 -18.97 -5.83
CA CYS A 503 -43.72 -19.91 -4.89
C CYS A 503 -44.40 -19.15 -3.75
N THR A 504 -45.48 -18.41 -4.05
CA THR A 504 -46.39 -17.92 -3.02
C THR A 504 -47.37 -19.02 -2.68
N ILE A 505 -47.40 -19.47 -1.43
CA ILE A 505 -48.49 -20.30 -0.93
C ILE A 505 -49.74 -19.41 -0.96
N ASP A 506 -50.76 -19.75 -1.76
CA ASP A 506 -52.08 -19.14 -1.63
C ASP A 506 -52.62 -19.46 -0.22
N LYS A 507 -52.90 -18.43 0.58
CA LYS A 507 -53.32 -18.59 1.98
C LYS A 507 -54.80 -18.26 2.13
N ASP A 508 -55.54 -19.22 2.68
CA ASP A 508 -56.99 -19.18 2.94
C ASP A 508 -57.30 -19.13 4.45
N SER A 509 -56.48 -18.42 5.25
CA SER A 509 -56.65 -18.40 6.72
C SER A 509 -56.25 -17.08 7.40
N ASP A 510 -57.12 -16.63 8.31
CA ASP A 510 -57.15 -15.40 9.13
C ASP A 510 -55.99 -15.18 10.12
N GLN A 511 -54.80 -15.77 9.91
CA GLN A 511 -53.61 -15.52 10.74
C GLN A 511 -52.67 -14.51 10.07
N LYS A 512 -52.22 -13.49 10.82
CA LYS A 512 -51.11 -12.61 10.42
C LYS A 512 -49.81 -13.43 10.37
N LEU A 513 -49.57 -14.06 9.23
CA LEU A 513 -48.35 -14.80 8.94
C LEU A 513 -47.36 -13.86 8.24
N HIS A 514 -46.12 -13.91 8.70
CA HIS A 514 -44.99 -13.29 8.01
C HIS A 514 -44.33 -14.33 7.09
N ASP A 515 -43.62 -13.87 6.06
CA ASP A 515 -42.76 -14.72 5.24
C ASP A 515 -41.34 -14.14 5.24
N LEU A 516 -40.35 -15.02 5.05
CA LEU A 516 -38.94 -14.66 4.90
C LEU A 516 -38.54 -14.79 3.43
N ILE A 517 -38.20 -13.65 2.82
CA ILE A 517 -37.62 -13.61 1.47
C ILE A 517 -36.11 -13.63 1.59
N PHE A 518 -35.49 -14.60 0.91
CA PHE A 518 -34.05 -14.74 0.72
C PHE A 518 -33.70 -14.20 -0.66
N CYS A 519 -32.91 -13.14 -0.73
CA CYS A 519 -32.38 -12.63 -1.99
C CYS A 519 -30.86 -12.80 -1.98
N VAL A 520 -30.33 -13.62 -2.88
CA VAL A 520 -28.88 -13.79 -3.07
C VAL A 520 -28.46 -12.83 -4.17
N ILE A 521 -27.43 -12.03 -3.92
CA ILE A 521 -26.95 -11.00 -4.83
C ILE A 521 -25.42 -11.03 -4.92
N ASP A 522 -24.88 -10.39 -5.95
CA ASP A 522 -23.45 -10.06 -5.99
C ASP A 522 -23.10 -9.06 -4.87
N ARG A 523 -21.92 -9.23 -4.25
CA ARG A 523 -21.45 -8.36 -3.15
C ARG A 523 -21.36 -6.90 -3.62
N GLY A 524 -21.82 -5.96 -2.78
CA GLY A 524 -21.72 -4.52 -3.03
C GLY A 524 -23.01 -3.87 -3.57
N PHE A 525 -24.02 -4.67 -3.91
CA PHE A 525 -25.31 -4.17 -4.43
C PHE A 525 -26.44 -4.23 -3.39
N THR A 526 -26.10 -4.44 -2.12
CA THR A 526 -27.08 -4.59 -1.04
C THR A 526 -27.98 -3.36 -0.87
N GLU A 527 -27.43 -2.14 -0.91
CA GLU A 527 -28.24 -0.93 -0.71
C GLU A 527 -29.29 -0.76 -1.80
N GLU A 528 -28.92 -0.97 -3.07
CA GLU A 528 -29.84 -0.87 -4.20
C GLU A 528 -31.01 -1.84 -4.09
N VAL A 529 -30.73 -3.10 -3.74
CA VAL A 529 -31.75 -4.14 -3.62
C VAL A 529 -32.63 -3.94 -2.39
N ILE A 530 -32.06 -3.46 -1.27
CA ILE A 530 -32.84 -3.10 -0.07
C ILE A 530 -33.75 -1.90 -0.34
N ASP A 531 -33.27 -0.86 -1.01
CA ASP A 531 -34.06 0.33 -1.32
C ASP A 531 -35.20 0.00 -2.29
N LEU A 532 -34.94 -0.89 -3.26
CA LEU A 532 -35.97 -1.43 -4.13
C LEU A 532 -37.04 -2.18 -3.31
N ALA A 533 -36.66 -3.05 -2.38
CA ALA A 533 -37.61 -3.75 -1.51
C ALA A 533 -38.37 -2.78 -0.56
N ARG A 534 -37.72 -1.73 -0.06
CA ARG A 534 -38.33 -0.69 0.77
C ARG A 534 -39.36 0.13 0.02
N SER A 535 -39.14 0.39 -1.28
CA SER A 535 -40.08 1.13 -2.13
C SER A 535 -41.49 0.52 -2.16
N VAL A 536 -41.57 -0.80 -1.92
CA VAL A 536 -42.82 -1.58 -1.91
C VAL A 536 -43.26 -2.03 -0.51
N GLY A 537 -42.62 -1.54 0.55
CA GLY A 537 -43.10 -1.66 1.93
C GLY A 537 -42.29 -2.56 2.87
N ALA A 538 -41.19 -3.16 2.42
CA ALA A 538 -40.28 -3.87 3.32
C ALA A 538 -39.64 -2.89 4.32
N ARG A 539 -39.56 -3.24 5.60
CA ARG A 539 -39.12 -2.32 6.67
C ARG A 539 -37.74 -2.63 7.23
N GLY A 540 -37.30 -3.89 7.17
CA GLY A 540 -36.04 -4.35 7.72
C GLY A 540 -35.41 -5.41 6.86
N ALA A 541 -34.08 -5.47 6.88
CA ALA A 541 -33.28 -6.44 6.16
C ALA A 541 -32.15 -6.92 7.09
N THR A 542 -31.81 -8.19 7.02
CA THR A 542 -30.57 -8.73 7.59
C THR A 542 -29.65 -9.13 6.46
N ILE A 543 -28.38 -8.72 6.53
CA ILE A 543 -27.39 -8.97 5.49
C ILE A 543 -26.44 -10.05 6.01
N LEU A 544 -26.28 -11.11 5.22
CA LEU A 544 -25.36 -12.21 5.51
C LEU A 544 -24.35 -12.32 4.37
N HIS A 545 -23.09 -12.54 4.73
CA HIS A 545 -22.01 -12.70 3.76
C HIS A 545 -21.82 -14.21 3.49
N GLY A 546 -21.74 -14.59 2.23
CA GLY A 546 -21.63 -15.98 1.78
C GLY A 546 -20.71 -16.14 0.57
N ARG A 547 -20.53 -17.38 0.11
CA ARG A 547 -19.70 -17.72 -1.07
C ARG A 547 -20.46 -18.65 -2.01
N ASP A 548 -20.31 -18.45 -3.31
CA ASP A 548 -20.97 -19.29 -4.32
C ASP A 548 -20.15 -20.55 -4.61
N ALA A 549 -20.73 -21.71 -4.33
CA ALA A 549 -20.11 -23.01 -4.56
C ALA A 549 -20.16 -23.46 -6.04
N ARG A 550 -20.90 -22.74 -6.92
CA ARG A 550 -21.15 -23.16 -8.32
C ARG A 550 -20.09 -22.68 -9.32
N THR A 551 -19.16 -21.80 -8.93
CA THR A 551 -18.16 -21.23 -9.85
C THR A 551 -16.92 -22.11 -9.98
N GLY A 552 -17.05 -23.22 -10.71
CA GLY A 552 -15.94 -24.11 -11.07
C GLY A 552 -15.44 -23.88 -12.50
N THR A 553 -14.41 -23.03 -12.67
CA THR A 553 -13.57 -22.97 -13.87
C THR A 553 -12.24 -23.67 -13.56
N TRP A 554 -11.52 -24.20 -14.56
CA TRP A 554 -10.26 -24.95 -14.36
C TRP A 554 -9.21 -24.21 -13.51
N LEU A 555 -9.15 -22.87 -13.61
CA LEU A 555 -8.25 -22.04 -12.81
C LEU A 555 -8.81 -21.70 -11.41
N SER A 556 -10.13 -21.59 -11.24
CA SER A 556 -10.74 -21.41 -9.89
C SER A 556 -10.55 -22.66 -9.03
N SER A 557 -10.53 -23.84 -9.65
CA SER A 557 -10.16 -25.10 -8.99
C SER A 557 -8.68 -25.19 -8.60
N SER A 558 -7.78 -24.45 -9.27
CA SER A 558 -6.34 -24.44 -8.96
C SER A 558 -5.95 -23.34 -7.97
N LEU A 559 -6.73 -22.25 -7.90
CA LEU A 559 -6.46 -21.07 -7.04
C LEU A 559 -7.49 -20.88 -5.92
N ASN A 560 -8.45 -21.80 -5.77
CA ASN A 560 -9.49 -21.79 -4.75
C ASN A 560 -10.34 -20.49 -4.73
N ILE A 561 -10.51 -19.83 -5.87
CA ILE A 561 -11.23 -18.54 -5.98
C ILE A 561 -12.74 -18.83 -6.01
N GLU A 562 -13.44 -18.52 -4.91
CA GLU A 562 -14.89 -18.62 -4.78
C GLU A 562 -15.48 -17.20 -4.78
N LYS A 563 -16.50 -16.93 -5.61
CA LYS A 563 -17.13 -15.60 -5.65
C LYS A 563 -17.86 -15.34 -4.33
N GLU A 564 -17.57 -14.22 -3.68
CA GLU A 564 -18.36 -13.79 -2.51
C GLU A 564 -19.73 -13.25 -2.94
N LYS A 565 -20.74 -13.52 -2.12
CA LYS A 565 -22.15 -13.18 -2.32
C LYS A 565 -22.69 -12.54 -1.06
N GLU A 566 -23.68 -11.67 -1.22
CA GLU A 566 -24.49 -11.17 -0.11
C GLU A 566 -25.87 -11.83 -0.16
N ILE A 567 -26.37 -12.22 1.00
CA ILE A 567 -27.69 -12.84 1.16
C ILE A 567 -28.50 -11.89 2.02
N ILE A 568 -29.55 -11.32 1.42
CA ILE A 568 -30.47 -10.41 2.08
C ILE A 568 -31.67 -11.22 2.57
N TRP A 569 -31.94 -11.11 3.87
CA TRP A 569 -33.13 -11.66 4.53
C TRP A 569 -34.12 -10.55 4.79
N LEU A 570 -35.27 -10.61 4.14
CA LEU A 570 -36.38 -9.67 4.31
C LEU A 570 -37.53 -10.40 4.98
N ILE A 571 -37.84 -10.03 6.23
CA ILE A 571 -39.07 -10.49 6.89
C ILE A 571 -40.18 -9.50 6.52
N VAL A 572 -41.21 -10.01 5.85
CA VAL A 572 -42.32 -9.19 5.34
C VAL A 572 -43.67 -9.78 5.78
N ASP A 573 -44.67 -8.91 5.89
CA ASP A 573 -46.04 -9.36 6.11
C ASP A 573 -46.54 -10.15 4.88
N GLY A 574 -47.35 -11.19 5.10
CA GLY A 574 -47.78 -12.10 4.02
C GLY A 574 -48.51 -11.40 2.86
N ASP A 575 -49.15 -10.26 3.09
CA ASP A 575 -49.79 -9.43 2.06
C ASP A 575 -48.78 -8.64 1.22
N LEU A 576 -47.55 -8.45 1.72
CA LEU A 576 -46.44 -7.80 1.03
C LEU A 576 -45.52 -8.78 0.30
N THR A 577 -45.46 -10.06 0.69
CA THR A 577 -44.59 -11.08 0.09
C THR A 577 -44.67 -11.09 -1.43
N ARG A 578 -45.89 -11.16 -1.99
CA ARG A 578 -46.08 -11.20 -3.45
C ARG A 578 -45.62 -9.92 -4.15
N LYS A 579 -45.79 -8.75 -3.53
CA LYS A 579 -45.35 -7.47 -4.09
C LYS A 579 -43.82 -7.36 -4.08
N VAL A 580 -43.21 -7.64 -2.94
CA VAL A 580 -41.74 -7.56 -2.76
C VAL A 580 -41.03 -8.55 -3.68
N SER A 581 -41.46 -9.83 -3.69
CA SER A 581 -40.86 -10.84 -4.56
C SER A 581 -41.01 -10.50 -6.04
N LYS A 582 -42.16 -9.94 -6.47
CA LYS A 582 -42.37 -9.56 -7.86
C LYS A 582 -41.46 -8.41 -8.28
N THR A 583 -41.34 -7.37 -7.46
CA THR A 583 -40.44 -6.23 -7.77
C THR A 583 -38.98 -6.66 -7.83
N LEU A 584 -38.53 -7.53 -6.91
CA LEU A 584 -37.18 -8.07 -6.95
C LEU A 584 -36.96 -8.98 -8.17
N LEU A 585 -37.98 -9.72 -8.58
CA LEU A 585 -37.91 -10.59 -9.76
C LEU A 585 -37.85 -9.78 -11.06
N GLU A 586 -38.68 -8.73 -11.19
CA GLU A 586 -38.62 -7.80 -12.34
C GLU A 586 -37.23 -7.16 -12.45
N ALA A 587 -36.64 -6.73 -11.32
CA ALA A 587 -35.27 -6.22 -11.30
C ALA A 587 -34.21 -7.31 -11.55
N SER A 588 -34.53 -8.59 -11.35
CA SER A 588 -33.64 -9.71 -11.68
C SER A 588 -33.54 -9.99 -13.19
N GLU A 589 -34.56 -9.56 -13.95
CA GLU A 589 -34.64 -9.77 -15.40
C GLU A 589 -33.96 -8.65 -16.22
N GLU A 590 -33.49 -7.59 -15.56
CA GLU A 590 -32.74 -6.51 -16.23
C GLU A 590 -31.34 -6.99 -16.68
N GLU A 591 -30.86 -6.48 -17.82
CA GLU A 591 -29.61 -6.90 -18.47
C GLU A 591 -28.36 -6.71 -17.57
N ASP A 592 -28.42 -5.73 -16.65
CA ASP A 592 -27.37 -5.42 -15.66
C ASP A 592 -27.71 -5.93 -14.25
N SER A 593 -28.62 -6.92 -14.10
CA SER A 593 -29.05 -7.33 -12.77
C SER A 593 -27.96 -8.06 -11.96
N HIS A 594 -27.85 -7.67 -10.69
CA HIS A 594 -26.98 -8.26 -9.69
C HIS A 594 -27.70 -9.27 -8.79
N ILE A 595 -28.99 -9.54 -9.06
CA ILE A 595 -29.79 -10.53 -8.33
C ILE A 595 -29.53 -11.91 -8.89
N VAL A 596 -29.07 -12.83 -8.04
CA VAL A 596 -28.68 -14.19 -8.41
C VAL A 596 -29.82 -15.18 -8.23
N SER A 597 -30.56 -15.07 -7.13
CA SER A 597 -31.70 -15.94 -6.86
C SER A 597 -32.59 -15.38 -5.76
N ILE A 598 -33.90 -15.61 -5.86
CA ILE A 598 -34.89 -15.21 -4.86
C ILE A 598 -35.64 -16.45 -4.38
N PHE A 599 -35.74 -16.64 -3.07
CA PHE A 599 -36.58 -17.68 -2.45
C PHE A 599 -37.50 -17.04 -1.43
N SER A 600 -38.69 -17.61 -1.24
CA SER A 600 -39.60 -17.23 -0.16
C SER A 600 -39.93 -18.45 0.70
N LEU A 601 -39.85 -18.28 2.01
CA LEU A 601 -40.10 -19.34 2.99
C LEU A 601 -41.12 -18.85 4.02
N PRO A 602 -42.18 -19.63 4.31
CA PRO A 602 -43.11 -19.27 5.36
C PRO A 602 -42.42 -19.36 6.73
N ILE A 603 -42.68 -18.40 7.60
CA ILE A 603 -42.19 -18.41 8.98
C ILE A 603 -43.34 -18.56 9.97
N THR A 604 -43.14 -19.42 10.97
CA THR A 604 -44.20 -19.84 11.90
C THR A 604 -44.42 -18.87 13.05
N ASP A 605 -43.39 -18.14 13.47
CA ASP A 605 -43.44 -17.18 14.57
C ASP A 605 -42.36 -16.11 14.38
N VAL A 606 -42.66 -14.88 14.80
CA VAL A 606 -41.72 -13.74 14.76
C VAL A 606 -41.71 -13.09 16.13
N LYS A 607 -40.54 -13.12 16.78
CA LYS A 607 -40.33 -12.47 18.08
C LYS A 607 -39.31 -11.35 17.93
N GLY A 608 -39.78 -10.12 18.10
CA GLY A 608 -38.89 -8.98 18.31
C GLY A 608 -38.38 -8.97 19.75
N ILE A 609 -37.17 -8.46 19.97
CA ILE A 609 -36.71 -8.10 21.32
C ILE A 609 -37.32 -6.72 21.61
N PRO A 610 -38.33 -6.58 22.49
CA PRO A 610 -38.90 -5.29 22.79
C PRO A 610 -37.86 -4.43 23.51
N THR A 611 -37.82 -3.13 23.20
CA THR A 611 -36.96 -2.13 23.86
C THR A 611 -37.17 -2.07 25.37
N GLU A 612 -38.32 -2.52 25.88
CA GLU A 612 -38.62 -2.60 27.33
C GLU A 612 -37.77 -3.64 28.10
N ASN A 613 -37.20 -4.64 27.41
CA ASN A 613 -36.30 -5.62 28.04
C ASN A 613 -34.83 -5.16 28.11
N LEU A 614 -34.49 -4.01 27.53
CA LEU A 614 -33.21 -3.34 27.69
C LEU A 614 -33.27 -2.41 28.92
N LYS A 615 -33.53 -2.96 30.12
CA LYS A 615 -33.25 -2.24 31.36
C LYS A 615 -31.74 -2.20 31.57
N THR A 616 -31.09 -1.21 31.00
CA THR A 616 -29.73 -0.83 31.36
C THR A 616 -29.75 -0.28 32.78
N ASN A 617 -29.05 -0.95 33.70
CA ASN A 617 -28.79 -0.41 35.05
C ASN A 617 -27.71 0.70 35.05
N ASN A 618 -27.50 1.39 33.92
CA ASN A 618 -26.53 2.46 33.77
C ASN A 618 -27.04 3.49 32.75
N GLU A 619 -27.17 4.74 33.18
CA GLU A 619 -27.67 5.90 32.41
C GLU A 619 -26.74 6.37 31.26
N ASN A 620 -25.84 5.54 30.73
CA ASN A 620 -24.89 5.97 29.67
C ASN A 620 -24.62 4.87 28.63
N VAL A 621 -25.66 4.31 28.02
CA VAL A 621 -25.50 3.47 26.83
C VAL A 621 -26.46 3.96 25.75
N ASP A 622 -25.95 4.78 24.84
CA ASP A 622 -26.60 5.04 23.56
C ASP A 622 -26.58 3.74 22.74
N ILE A 623 -27.74 3.10 22.64
CA ILE A 623 -27.93 1.97 21.74
C ILE A 623 -28.20 2.58 20.36
N ILE A 624 -27.15 2.67 19.55
CA ILE A 624 -27.26 2.96 18.13
C ILE A 624 -27.83 1.70 17.48
N VAL A 625 -29.11 1.73 17.11
CA VAL A 625 -29.65 0.82 16.10
C VAL A 625 -29.11 1.35 14.78
N GLN A 626 -28.09 0.66 14.26
CA GLN A 626 -27.54 0.92 12.92
C GLN A 626 -28.53 0.52 11.85
#